data_AF-A0A8S0HB29-F1
#
_entry.id   AF-A0A8S0HB29-F1
#
_cell.length_a   1.000
_cell.length_b   1.000
_cell.length_c   1.000
_cell.angle_alpha   90.00
_cell.angle_beta   90.00
_cell.angle_gamma   90.00
#
_symmetry.space_group_name_H-M   'P 1'
#
loop_
_entity.id
_entity.type
_entity.pdbx_description
1 polymer ?
#
loop_
_entity_poly.entity_id
_entity_poly.type
_entity_poly.pdbx_seq_one_letter_code
_entity_poly.pdbx_strand_id
1 'polypeptide(L)'
;MLVDDPEVLDRLFRQVPTLLLAHCEHTPSIQARQQRWLQLYGEQIPAAAHPHIRDAEACFRSSSLAVELAKKHGTRLHVLHLTSARELALFEDRPLAQKRITAEVCVHHLLFDDRDYPRLGHLIKCNPAIKTQADRDALRQALNSQRLDVIGTDHAPHTWEQKQLPYSRAPSGLPLVQHALPALLELVADRVLPLATLVEKTSHRVADLFAIPDRGYLREGYWADLVLVRAEPTGLAVDSQPILAHCGWTPFAGQRFRHSVSSTLVSGQLAWHQGRLYDDCQGLPLRFTR
;
A
#
# COMPACT_ATOMS: atom_id res chain seq x y z
N MET A 1 -15.98 -4.36 5.77
CA MET A 1 -17.15 -5.25 5.66
C MET A 1 -16.83 -6.27 4.58
N LEU A 2 -16.86 -7.57 4.89
CA LEU A 2 -16.78 -8.61 3.86
C LEU A 2 -18.19 -8.78 3.30
N VAL A 3 -18.36 -8.62 1.99
CA VAL A 3 -19.65 -8.78 1.31
C VAL A 3 -19.43 -9.72 0.14
N ASP A 4 -19.88 -10.96 0.29
CA ASP A 4 -19.82 -11.97 -0.78
C ASP A 4 -21.20 -12.17 -1.45
N ASP A 5 -22.25 -11.52 -0.93
CA ASP A 5 -23.61 -11.57 -1.48
C ASP A 5 -23.73 -10.68 -2.74
N PRO A 6 -23.99 -11.26 -3.93
CA PRO A 6 -24.09 -10.50 -5.17
C PRO A 6 -25.19 -9.43 -5.18
N GLU A 7 -26.33 -9.67 -4.53
CA GLU A 7 -27.44 -8.71 -4.50
C GLU A 7 -27.10 -7.51 -3.61
N VAL A 8 -26.41 -7.76 -2.49
CA VAL A 8 -25.93 -6.70 -1.61
C VAL A 8 -24.84 -5.89 -2.30
N LEU A 9 -23.90 -6.53 -3.00
CA LEU A 9 -22.87 -5.85 -3.78
C LEU A 9 -23.49 -5.00 -4.90
N ASP A 10 -24.41 -5.54 -5.69
CA ASP A 10 -25.06 -4.78 -6.78
C ASP A 10 -25.78 -3.54 -6.22
N ARG A 11 -26.50 -3.70 -5.10
CA ARG A 11 -27.19 -2.60 -4.42
C ARG A 11 -26.21 -1.55 -3.89
N LEU A 12 -25.11 -1.96 -3.27
CA LEU A 12 -24.07 -1.07 -2.76
C LEU A 12 -23.50 -0.21 -3.89
N PHE A 13 -23.06 -0.83 -4.99
CA PHE A 13 -22.49 -0.11 -6.13
C PHE A 13 -23.50 0.83 -6.80
N ARG A 14 -24.78 0.44 -6.85
CA ARG A 14 -25.86 1.28 -7.37
C ARG A 14 -26.16 2.51 -6.51
N GLN A 15 -26.03 2.41 -5.19
CA GLN A 15 -26.55 3.41 -4.26
C GLN A 15 -25.49 4.28 -3.58
N VAL A 16 -24.22 3.88 -3.56
CA VAL A 16 -23.15 4.66 -2.92
C VAL A 16 -22.92 5.99 -3.67
N PRO A 17 -23.14 7.15 -3.01
CA PRO A 17 -22.96 8.45 -3.65
C PRO A 17 -21.50 8.95 -3.59
N THR A 18 -20.65 8.30 -2.80
CA THR A 18 -19.26 8.68 -2.53
C THR A 18 -18.26 7.76 -3.26
N LEU A 19 -16.97 7.95 -3.01
CA LEU A 19 -15.94 7.03 -3.48
C LEU A 19 -16.03 5.70 -2.73
N LEU A 20 -16.22 4.61 -3.46
CA LEU A 20 -16.19 3.25 -2.90
C LEU A 20 -14.74 2.76 -2.90
N LEU A 21 -14.24 2.40 -1.71
CA LEU A 21 -12.92 1.76 -1.55
C LEU A 21 -13.10 0.25 -1.45
N ALA A 22 -12.33 -0.51 -2.22
CA ALA A 22 -12.45 -1.96 -2.27
C ALA A 22 -11.11 -2.66 -2.00
N HIS A 23 -11.12 -3.54 -1.00
CA HIS A 23 -10.15 -4.63 -0.87
C HIS A 23 -10.67 -5.82 -1.68
N CYS A 24 -9.90 -6.28 -2.67
CA CYS A 24 -10.39 -7.24 -3.66
C CYS A 24 -9.63 -8.57 -3.57
N GLU A 25 -10.24 -9.56 -2.90
CA GLU A 25 -9.76 -10.94 -2.86
C GLU A 25 -10.95 -11.92 -2.82
N HIS A 26 -10.98 -12.92 -3.71
CA HIS A 26 -12.10 -13.87 -3.80
C HIS A 26 -12.05 -14.93 -2.67
N THR A 27 -12.77 -14.65 -1.58
CA THR A 27 -12.82 -15.46 -0.35
C THR A 27 -13.06 -16.95 -0.58
N PRO A 28 -14.03 -17.40 -1.40
CA PRO A 28 -14.27 -18.84 -1.57
C PRO A 28 -13.07 -19.59 -2.16
N SER A 29 -12.33 -18.98 -3.08
CA SER A 29 -11.13 -19.60 -3.65
C SER A 29 -9.98 -19.65 -2.64
N ILE A 30 -9.85 -18.62 -1.81
CA ILE A 30 -8.84 -18.56 -0.75
C ILE A 30 -9.11 -19.63 0.31
N GLN A 31 -10.36 -19.75 0.78
CA GLN A 31 -10.75 -20.77 1.76
C GLN A 31 -10.50 -22.19 1.24
N ALA A 32 -10.89 -22.46 -0.01
CA ALA A 32 -10.65 -23.76 -0.64
C ALA A 32 -9.15 -24.10 -0.74
N ARG A 33 -8.30 -23.13 -1.10
CA ARG A 33 -6.84 -23.33 -1.13
C ARG A 33 -6.26 -23.50 0.27
N GLN A 34 -6.66 -22.64 1.21
CA GLN A 34 -6.20 -22.73 2.60
C GLN A 34 -6.53 -24.10 3.21
N GLN A 35 -7.71 -24.66 2.94
CA GLN A 35 -8.07 -26.00 3.39
C GLN A 35 -7.17 -27.09 2.81
N ARG A 36 -6.79 -27.00 1.53
CA ARG A 36 -5.83 -27.93 0.90
C ARG A 36 -4.46 -27.86 1.55
N TRP A 37 -3.95 -26.65 1.80
CA TRP A 37 -2.68 -26.46 2.50
C TRP A 37 -2.72 -26.99 3.94
N LEU A 38 -3.85 -26.79 4.64
CA LEU A 38 -4.06 -27.34 5.98
C LEU A 38 -4.06 -28.88 5.98
N GLN A 39 -4.63 -29.53 4.97
CA GLN A 39 -4.60 -30.99 4.82
C GLN A 39 -3.19 -31.53 4.58
N LEU A 40 -2.35 -30.79 3.84
CA LEU A 40 -0.99 -31.19 3.50
C LEU A 40 0.03 -30.94 4.62
N TYR A 41 -0.12 -29.83 5.36
CA TYR A 41 0.90 -29.34 6.30
C TYR A 41 0.42 -29.27 7.75
N GLY A 42 -0.86 -29.53 8.02
CA GLY A 42 -1.44 -29.28 9.35
C GLY A 42 -1.23 -27.82 9.78
N GLU A 43 -0.89 -27.60 11.05
CA GLU A 43 -0.60 -26.25 11.56
C GLU A 43 0.72 -25.64 11.06
N GLN A 44 1.58 -26.44 10.41
CA GLN A 44 2.93 -26.05 9.99
C GLN A 44 2.98 -25.53 8.54
N ILE A 45 1.92 -24.85 8.08
CA ILE A 45 1.93 -24.20 6.77
C ILE A 45 3.08 -23.16 6.77
N PRO A 46 4.02 -23.23 5.83
CA PRO A 46 5.11 -22.25 5.76
C PRO A 46 4.58 -20.88 5.32
N ALA A 47 5.21 -19.79 5.76
CA ALA A 47 4.86 -18.44 5.34
C ALA A 47 4.86 -18.27 3.81
N ALA A 48 5.80 -18.93 3.12
CA ALA A 48 5.90 -18.93 1.65
C ALA A 48 4.68 -19.54 0.94
N ALA A 49 3.80 -20.26 1.64
CA ALA A 49 2.52 -20.72 1.07
C ALA A 49 1.49 -19.59 0.94
N HIS A 50 1.69 -18.44 1.63
CA HIS A 50 0.74 -17.34 1.65
C HIS A 50 0.33 -16.83 0.25
N PRO A 51 1.26 -16.52 -0.68
CA PRO A 51 0.91 -16.12 -2.04
C PRO A 51 0.27 -17.23 -2.89
N HIS A 52 0.41 -18.49 -2.51
CA HIS A 52 -0.27 -19.60 -3.19
C HIS A 52 -1.69 -19.82 -2.66
N ILE A 53 -1.94 -19.49 -1.39
CA ILE A 53 -3.28 -19.50 -0.79
C ILE A 53 -4.08 -18.28 -1.27
N ARG A 54 -3.45 -17.10 -1.26
CA ARG A 54 -3.99 -15.80 -1.67
C ARG A 54 -3.37 -15.35 -3.00
N ASP A 55 -3.66 -16.13 -4.03
CA ASP A 55 -3.03 -16.00 -5.35
C ASP A 55 -3.54 -14.83 -6.20
N ALA A 56 -2.84 -14.57 -7.30
CA ALA A 56 -3.20 -13.53 -8.27
C ALA A 56 -4.59 -13.74 -8.87
N GLU A 57 -5.03 -14.98 -9.06
CA GLU A 57 -6.36 -15.28 -9.57
C GLU A 57 -7.46 -14.85 -8.58
N ALA A 58 -7.27 -15.08 -7.28
CA ALA A 58 -8.22 -14.63 -6.28
C ALA A 58 -8.37 -13.09 -6.27
N CYS A 59 -7.26 -12.37 -6.42
CA CYS A 59 -7.25 -10.91 -6.52
C CYS A 59 -7.96 -10.46 -7.81
N PHE A 60 -7.52 -10.98 -8.95
CA PHE A 60 -8.05 -10.65 -10.27
C PHE A 60 -9.56 -10.89 -10.40
N ARG A 61 -10.07 -12.01 -9.88
CA ARG A 61 -11.52 -12.31 -9.91
C ARG A 61 -12.34 -11.29 -9.14
N SER A 62 -11.90 -10.94 -7.93
CA SER A 62 -12.60 -9.97 -7.10
C SER A 62 -12.51 -8.55 -7.68
N SER A 63 -11.32 -8.15 -8.14
CA SER A 63 -11.08 -6.87 -8.83
C SER A 63 -11.92 -6.75 -10.10
N SER A 64 -12.02 -7.83 -10.90
CA SER A 64 -12.85 -7.84 -12.12
C SER A 64 -14.32 -7.61 -11.80
N LEU A 65 -14.87 -8.32 -10.81
CA LEU A 65 -16.26 -8.14 -10.37
C LEU A 65 -16.52 -6.70 -9.89
N ALA A 66 -15.64 -6.14 -9.06
CA ALA A 66 -15.79 -4.77 -8.58
C ALA A 66 -15.76 -3.75 -9.74
N VAL A 67 -14.84 -3.93 -10.70
CA VAL A 67 -14.73 -3.09 -11.88
C VAL A 67 -15.95 -3.20 -12.79
N GLU A 68 -16.49 -4.41 -12.99
CA GLU A 68 -17.72 -4.64 -13.76
C GLU A 68 -18.93 -3.95 -13.12
N LEU A 69 -19.12 -4.09 -11.80
CA LEU A 69 -20.20 -3.42 -11.07
C LEU A 69 -20.06 -1.89 -11.12
N ALA A 70 -18.84 -1.37 -10.96
CA ALA A 70 -18.59 0.06 -11.08
C ALA A 70 -18.89 0.59 -12.48
N LYS A 71 -18.56 -0.17 -13.54
CA LYS A 71 -18.92 0.19 -14.92
C LYS A 71 -20.44 0.15 -15.13
N LYS A 72 -21.10 -0.91 -14.65
CA LYS A 72 -22.56 -1.12 -14.78
C LYS A 72 -23.36 0.04 -14.18
N HIS A 73 -23.00 0.47 -12.97
CA HIS A 73 -23.75 1.50 -12.24
C HIS A 73 -23.15 2.90 -12.36
N GLY A 74 -22.02 3.04 -13.08
CA GLY A 74 -21.25 4.26 -13.10
C GLY A 74 -20.75 4.65 -11.71
N THR A 75 -20.43 3.72 -10.82
CA THR A 75 -19.92 4.02 -9.47
C THR A 75 -18.50 4.60 -9.53
N ARG A 76 -18.12 5.44 -8.56
CA ARG A 76 -16.72 5.81 -8.35
C ARG A 76 -16.04 4.75 -7.49
N LEU A 77 -15.06 4.05 -8.05
CA LEU A 77 -14.35 2.95 -7.40
C LEU A 77 -12.86 3.28 -7.26
N HIS A 78 -12.30 2.97 -6.10
CA HIS A 78 -10.88 2.91 -5.86
C HIS A 78 -10.52 1.52 -5.33
N VAL A 79 -9.77 0.76 -6.11
CA VAL A 79 -9.28 -0.57 -5.72
C VAL A 79 -7.96 -0.38 -4.99
N LEU A 80 -7.92 -0.86 -3.74
CA LEU A 80 -6.78 -0.71 -2.85
C LEU A 80 -5.67 -1.69 -3.22
N HIS A 81 -4.43 -1.34 -2.85
CA HIS A 81 -3.27 -2.24 -2.71
C HIS A 81 -3.17 -3.36 -3.77
N LEU A 82 -3.12 -3.01 -5.07
CA LEU A 82 -2.90 -3.97 -6.15
C LEU A 82 -1.58 -4.69 -6.00
N THR A 83 -1.57 -5.98 -6.34
CA THR A 83 -0.43 -6.88 -6.09
C THR A 83 -0.03 -7.74 -7.27
N SER A 84 -0.80 -7.75 -8.36
CA SER A 84 -0.54 -8.60 -9.52
C SER A 84 -0.50 -7.82 -10.83
N ALA A 85 0.33 -8.30 -11.77
CA ALA A 85 0.43 -7.75 -13.11
C ALA A 85 -0.89 -7.84 -13.87
N ARG A 86 -1.65 -8.93 -13.67
CA ARG A 86 -2.89 -9.19 -14.38
C ARG A 86 -3.99 -8.19 -14.05
N GLU A 87 -4.04 -7.69 -12.81
CA GLU A 87 -5.01 -6.68 -12.38
C GLU A 87 -4.82 -5.34 -13.09
N LEU A 88 -3.61 -5.01 -13.55
CA LEU A 88 -3.33 -3.76 -14.27
C LEU A 88 -4.16 -3.61 -15.56
N ALA A 89 -4.56 -4.73 -16.17
CA ALA A 89 -5.41 -4.72 -17.36
C ALA A 89 -6.83 -4.19 -17.10
N LEU A 90 -7.27 -4.17 -15.83
CA LEU A 90 -8.59 -3.68 -15.44
C LEU A 90 -8.68 -2.14 -15.38
N PHE A 91 -7.53 -1.45 -15.35
CA PHE A 91 -7.43 0.00 -15.16
C PHE A 91 -6.95 0.70 -16.42
N GLU A 92 -7.48 1.89 -16.66
CA GLU A 92 -7.20 2.65 -17.87
C GLU A 92 -5.98 3.55 -17.72
N ASP A 93 -5.25 3.73 -18.83
CA ASP A 93 -4.09 4.61 -18.91
C ASP A 93 -4.51 6.01 -19.40
N ARG A 94 -5.25 6.74 -18.56
CA ARG A 94 -5.72 8.11 -18.83
C ARG A 94 -5.62 9.00 -17.59
N PRO A 95 -5.63 10.34 -17.71
CA PRO A 95 -5.51 11.24 -16.57
C PRO A 95 -6.54 10.98 -15.47
N LEU A 96 -6.14 11.09 -14.20
CA LEU A 96 -6.97 10.84 -13.02
C LEU A 96 -8.33 11.53 -13.06
N ALA A 97 -8.37 12.80 -13.49
CA ALA A 97 -9.61 13.60 -13.58
C ALA A 97 -10.67 13.00 -14.52
N GLN A 98 -10.28 12.11 -15.44
CA GLN A 98 -11.17 11.45 -16.40
C GLN A 98 -11.59 10.04 -15.94
N LYS A 99 -11.11 9.58 -14.77
CA LYS A 99 -11.37 8.22 -14.28
C LYS A 99 -12.51 8.17 -13.30
N ARG A 100 -13.32 7.11 -13.41
CA ARG A 100 -14.25 6.67 -12.35
C ARG A 100 -13.68 5.52 -11.53
N ILE A 101 -12.76 4.77 -12.09
CA ILE A 101 -12.15 3.57 -11.49
C ILE A 101 -10.66 3.82 -11.40
N THR A 102 -10.12 3.72 -10.19
CA THR A 102 -8.73 4.05 -9.87
C THR A 102 -8.09 2.95 -9.04
N ALA A 103 -6.77 2.90 -9.02
CA ALA A 103 -5.99 1.88 -8.31
C ALA A 103 -4.92 2.47 -7.40
N GLU A 104 -4.72 1.84 -6.25
CA GLU A 104 -3.57 2.06 -5.37
C GLU A 104 -2.61 0.86 -5.45
N VAL A 105 -1.31 1.11 -5.30
CA VAL A 105 -0.32 0.09 -4.97
C VAL A 105 0.37 0.46 -3.66
N CYS A 106 0.72 -0.51 -2.81
CA CYS A 106 1.46 -0.22 -1.58
C CYS A 106 2.98 -0.41 -1.74
N VAL A 107 3.75 0.35 -0.97
CA VAL A 107 5.23 0.32 -0.98
C VAL A 107 5.81 -1.09 -0.84
N HIS A 108 5.22 -1.95 -0.01
CA HIS A 108 5.73 -3.30 0.20
C HIS A 108 5.57 -4.21 -1.03
N HIS A 109 4.54 -4.02 -1.85
CA HIS A 109 4.37 -4.71 -3.14
C HIS A 109 5.28 -4.16 -4.25
N LEU A 110 5.91 -3.00 -4.03
CA LEU A 110 6.90 -2.43 -4.93
C LEU A 110 8.33 -2.82 -4.52
N LEU A 111 8.56 -3.30 -3.31
CA LEU A 111 9.90 -3.58 -2.79
C LEU A 111 10.18 -5.07 -2.65
N PHE A 112 9.25 -5.79 -2.04
CA PHE A 112 9.40 -7.23 -1.78
C PHE A 112 8.80 -8.06 -2.91
N ASP A 113 9.29 -9.29 -3.03
CA ASP A 113 8.66 -10.35 -3.82
C ASP A 113 8.69 -11.67 -3.03
N ASP A 114 8.12 -12.73 -3.60
CA ASP A 114 7.96 -14.03 -2.95
C ASP A 114 9.29 -14.69 -2.53
N ARG A 115 10.42 -14.28 -3.10
CA ARG A 115 11.75 -14.76 -2.69
C ARG A 115 12.20 -14.19 -1.34
N ASP A 116 11.48 -13.21 -0.79
CA ASP A 116 11.74 -12.69 0.55
C ASP A 116 11.11 -13.54 1.67
N TYR A 117 10.12 -14.39 1.38
CA TYR A 117 9.45 -15.22 2.40
C TYR A 117 10.39 -16.17 3.16
N PRO A 118 11.39 -16.83 2.54
CA PRO A 118 12.34 -17.67 3.27
C PRO A 118 13.09 -16.91 4.38
N ARG A 119 13.39 -15.63 4.16
CA ARG A 119 14.14 -14.80 5.11
C ARG A 119 13.22 -14.10 6.12
N LEU A 120 12.10 -13.55 5.67
CA LEU A 120 11.24 -12.69 6.48
C LEU A 120 10.03 -13.43 7.06
N GLY A 121 9.69 -14.62 6.55
CA GLY A 121 8.60 -15.44 7.06
C GLY A 121 7.28 -14.65 7.15
N HIS A 122 6.66 -14.68 8.33
CA HIS A 122 5.41 -13.96 8.56
C HIS A 122 5.59 -12.44 8.62
N LEU A 123 6.79 -11.88 8.77
CA LEU A 123 7.01 -10.43 8.84
C LEU A 123 6.56 -9.69 7.57
N ILE A 124 6.46 -10.40 6.44
CA ILE A 124 5.89 -9.89 5.19
C ILE A 124 4.56 -10.55 4.80
N LYS A 125 3.94 -11.31 5.71
CA LYS A 125 2.57 -11.82 5.52
C LYS A 125 1.59 -10.65 5.58
N CYS A 126 0.92 -10.35 4.47
CA CYS A 126 -0.03 -9.26 4.28
C CYS A 126 -1.15 -9.68 3.30
N ASN A 127 -2.28 -8.97 3.32
CA ASN A 127 -3.41 -9.25 2.42
C ASN A 127 -3.70 -8.00 1.58
N PRO A 128 -3.57 -8.05 0.23
CA PRO A 128 -3.21 -9.22 -0.56
C PRO A 128 -1.72 -9.56 -0.42
N ALA A 129 -1.39 -10.84 -0.62
CA ALA A 129 -0.03 -11.35 -0.43
C ALA A 129 0.97 -10.67 -1.39
N ILE A 130 2.21 -10.45 -0.92
CA ILE A 130 3.38 -10.19 -1.77
C ILE A 130 3.56 -11.38 -2.71
N LYS A 131 3.64 -11.12 -4.03
CA LYS A 131 3.61 -12.11 -5.11
C LYS A 131 4.98 -12.23 -5.80
N THR A 132 4.97 -12.68 -7.05
CA THR A 132 6.19 -12.98 -7.81
C THR A 132 6.99 -11.72 -8.11
N GLN A 133 8.28 -11.91 -8.40
CA GLN A 133 9.11 -10.82 -8.94
C GLN A 133 8.48 -10.18 -10.19
N ALA A 134 7.90 -10.98 -11.08
CA ALA A 134 7.27 -10.48 -12.30
C ALA A 134 6.09 -9.55 -12.02
N ASP A 135 5.29 -9.86 -11.00
CA ASP A 135 4.22 -8.98 -10.53
C ASP A 135 4.78 -7.66 -10.00
N ARG A 136 5.79 -7.70 -9.11
CA ARG A 136 6.45 -6.50 -8.58
C ARG A 136 7.01 -5.62 -9.70
N ASP A 137 7.72 -6.22 -10.65
CA ASP A 137 8.37 -5.50 -11.73
C ASP A 137 7.33 -4.89 -12.70
N ALA A 138 6.20 -5.57 -12.95
CA ALA A 138 5.08 -5.01 -13.70
C ALA A 138 4.40 -3.84 -12.97
N LEU A 139 4.19 -3.92 -11.65
CA LEU A 139 3.66 -2.83 -10.85
C LEU A 139 4.60 -1.62 -10.88
N ARG A 140 5.91 -1.84 -10.73
CA ARG A 140 6.95 -0.79 -10.88
C ARG A 140 6.89 -0.11 -12.24
N GLN A 141 6.79 -0.89 -13.32
CA GLN A 141 6.65 -0.34 -14.67
C GLN A 141 5.36 0.50 -14.79
N ALA A 142 4.25 0.00 -14.24
CA ALA A 142 2.95 0.68 -14.29
C ALA A 142 2.92 2.02 -13.54
N LEU A 143 3.84 2.27 -12.60
CA LEU A 143 4.00 3.60 -11.99
C LEU A 143 4.36 4.68 -13.01
N ASN A 144 5.03 4.36 -14.10
CA ASN A 144 5.32 5.33 -15.16
C ASN A 144 4.16 5.52 -16.14
N SER A 145 3.05 4.80 -15.92
CA SER A 145 1.78 5.01 -16.63
C SER A 145 0.76 5.67 -15.70
N GLN A 146 -0.43 5.91 -16.25
CA GLN A 146 -1.58 6.35 -15.49
C GLN A 146 -2.35 5.20 -14.85
N ARG A 147 -2.03 3.91 -15.08
CA ARG A 147 -2.85 2.79 -14.59
C ARG A 147 -2.90 2.66 -13.07
N LEU A 148 -1.80 2.96 -12.38
CA LEU A 148 -1.73 3.08 -10.93
C LEU A 148 -1.84 4.55 -10.53
N ASP A 149 -2.79 4.91 -9.69
CA ASP A 149 -3.13 6.30 -9.42
C ASP A 149 -2.39 6.84 -8.20
N VAL A 150 -2.33 6.09 -7.11
CA VAL A 150 -1.68 6.50 -5.86
C VAL A 150 -0.79 5.40 -5.29
N ILE A 151 0.19 5.81 -4.47
CA ILE A 151 1.02 4.89 -3.69
C ILE A 151 0.64 5.01 -2.21
N GLY A 152 0.23 3.89 -1.62
CA GLY A 152 -0.11 3.77 -0.20
C GLY A 152 0.91 2.96 0.60
N THR A 153 0.58 2.71 1.87
CA THR A 153 1.41 1.85 2.73
C THR A 153 0.67 0.62 3.21
N ASP A 154 -0.65 0.72 3.45
CA ASP A 154 -1.40 -0.27 4.22
C ASP A 154 -0.71 -0.61 5.56
N HIS A 155 -0.26 0.43 6.27
CA HIS A 155 0.41 0.28 7.56
C HIS A 155 -0.55 -0.40 8.56
N ALA A 156 -0.26 -1.66 8.89
CA ALA A 156 -1.08 -2.52 9.73
C ALA A 156 -0.19 -3.24 10.77
N PRO A 157 0.17 -2.57 11.87
CA PRO A 157 1.13 -3.09 12.83
C PRO A 157 0.54 -4.23 13.67
N HIS A 158 1.35 -5.24 13.93
CA HIS A 158 1.11 -6.33 14.87
C HIS A 158 2.35 -6.55 15.72
N THR A 159 2.22 -7.06 16.94
CA THR A 159 3.39 -7.26 17.80
C THR A 159 4.32 -8.33 17.22
N TRP A 160 5.60 -8.29 17.58
CA TRP A 160 6.58 -9.29 17.14
C TRP A 160 6.11 -10.70 17.48
N GLU A 161 5.61 -10.91 18.70
CA GLU A 161 5.13 -12.19 19.23
C GLU A 161 3.97 -12.74 18.39
N GLN A 162 3.02 -11.89 18.00
CA GLN A 162 1.91 -12.30 17.13
C GLN A 162 2.43 -12.79 15.78
N LYS A 163 3.46 -12.15 15.23
CA LYS A 163 4.06 -12.56 13.95
C LYS A 163 4.85 -13.87 14.06
N GLN A 164 5.34 -14.24 15.25
CA GLN A 164 6.03 -15.51 15.48
C GLN A 164 5.08 -16.72 15.62
N LEU A 165 3.76 -16.51 15.67
CA LEU A 165 2.79 -17.60 15.75
C LEU A 165 2.77 -18.46 14.46
N PRO A 166 2.26 -19.70 14.51
CA PRO A 166 2.02 -20.50 13.30
C PRO A 166 1.12 -19.79 12.29
N TYR A 167 1.19 -20.16 11.02
CA TYR A 167 0.55 -19.47 9.90
C TYR A 167 -0.93 -19.12 10.11
N SER A 168 -1.71 -20.04 10.68
CA SER A 168 -3.15 -19.85 10.93
C SER A 168 -3.45 -18.77 11.98
N ARG A 169 -2.48 -18.46 12.85
CA ARG A 169 -2.59 -17.51 13.95
C ARG A 169 -1.74 -16.25 13.76
N ALA A 170 -0.72 -16.28 12.91
CA ALA A 170 0.06 -15.10 12.57
C ALA A 170 -0.79 -14.12 11.74
N PRO A 171 -1.02 -12.89 12.23
CA PRO A 171 -1.88 -11.94 11.52
C PRO A 171 -1.21 -11.43 10.24
N SER A 172 -2.03 -11.04 9.27
CA SER A 172 -1.56 -10.35 8.06
C SER A 172 -1.46 -8.84 8.33
N GLY A 173 -0.35 -8.22 7.95
CA GLY A 173 -0.07 -6.81 8.20
C GLY A 173 1.38 -6.59 8.63
N LEU A 174 1.92 -5.41 8.30
CA LEU A 174 3.29 -4.99 8.59
C LEU A 174 3.38 -3.47 8.83
N PRO A 175 4.28 -3.01 9.72
CA PRO A 175 4.51 -1.59 9.97
C PRO A 175 5.40 -0.96 8.89
N LEU A 176 4.86 0.01 8.14
CA LEU A 176 5.56 0.63 7.00
C LEU A 176 5.74 2.15 7.05
N VAL A 177 4.76 2.91 7.58
CA VAL A 177 4.66 4.37 7.43
C VAL A 177 5.95 5.17 7.69
N GLN A 178 6.72 4.83 8.73
CA GLN A 178 7.97 5.53 9.07
C GLN A 178 9.02 5.45 7.94
N HIS A 179 9.16 4.28 7.32
CA HIS A 179 10.20 4.00 6.33
C HIS A 179 9.68 4.10 4.89
N ALA A 180 8.40 4.40 4.69
CA ALA A 180 7.77 4.38 3.37
C ALA A 180 8.45 5.32 2.37
N LEU A 181 8.68 6.58 2.75
CA LEU A 181 9.32 7.56 1.85
C LEU A 181 10.80 7.22 1.56
N PRO A 182 11.67 6.96 2.55
CA PRO A 182 13.02 6.46 2.30
C PRO A 182 13.06 5.24 1.36
N ALA A 183 12.16 4.27 1.59
CA ALA A 183 12.13 3.05 0.79
C ALA A 183 11.63 3.28 -0.64
N LEU A 184 10.65 4.17 -0.84
CA LEU A 184 10.20 4.58 -2.19
C LEU A 184 11.28 5.38 -2.95
N LEU A 185 12.11 6.15 -2.24
CA LEU A 185 13.22 6.88 -2.85
C LEU A 185 14.33 5.95 -3.36
N GLU A 186 14.40 4.69 -2.91
CA GLU A 186 15.27 3.69 -3.54
C GLU A 186 14.85 3.42 -4.98
N LEU A 187 13.54 3.39 -5.27
CA LEU A 187 13.06 3.23 -6.64
C LEU A 187 13.46 4.42 -7.53
N VAL A 188 13.51 5.63 -6.96
CA VAL A 188 13.99 6.83 -7.68
C VAL A 188 15.50 6.75 -7.91
N ALA A 189 16.26 6.38 -6.88
CA ALA A 189 17.71 6.24 -6.96
C ALA A 189 18.14 5.11 -7.93
N ASP A 190 17.33 4.05 -8.04
CA ASP A 190 17.49 2.97 -9.02
C ASP A 190 16.89 3.30 -10.40
N ARG A 191 16.39 4.52 -10.60
CA ARG A 191 15.80 5.01 -11.86
C ARG A 191 14.58 4.21 -12.33
N VAL A 192 13.87 3.56 -11.41
CA VAL A 192 12.61 2.85 -11.69
C VAL A 192 11.48 3.84 -11.98
N LEU A 193 11.44 4.98 -11.28
CA LEU A 193 10.52 6.08 -11.57
C LEU A 193 11.19 7.45 -11.31
N PRO A 194 10.77 8.52 -12.01
CA PRO A 194 11.19 9.88 -11.69
C PRO A 194 10.72 10.35 -10.31
N LEU A 195 11.50 11.21 -9.65
CA LEU A 195 11.09 11.84 -8.38
C LEU A 195 9.75 12.58 -8.49
N ALA A 196 9.52 13.28 -9.60
CA ALA A 196 8.26 13.99 -9.82
C ALA A 196 7.06 13.03 -9.84
N THR A 197 7.20 11.85 -10.46
CA THR A 197 6.16 10.80 -10.47
C THR A 197 5.91 10.25 -9.07
N LEU A 198 6.96 10.09 -8.26
CA LEU A 198 6.81 9.69 -6.86
C LEU A 198 5.98 10.71 -6.08
N VAL A 199 6.37 11.99 -6.12
CA VAL A 199 5.64 13.10 -5.45
C VAL A 199 4.19 13.17 -5.94
N GLU A 200 3.97 13.04 -7.25
CA GLU A 200 2.64 13.07 -7.83
C GLU A 200 1.74 11.96 -7.24
N LYS A 201 2.25 10.73 -7.13
CA LYS A 201 1.46 9.57 -6.67
C LYS A 201 1.35 9.44 -5.15
N THR A 202 2.23 10.06 -4.38
CA THR A 202 2.16 10.05 -2.90
C THR A 202 1.51 11.29 -2.31
N SER A 203 1.29 12.35 -3.11
CA SER A 203 0.80 13.63 -2.60
C SER A 203 -0.27 14.24 -3.49
N HIS A 204 0.08 14.66 -4.71
CA HIS A 204 -0.82 15.42 -5.60
C HIS A 204 -2.10 14.63 -5.91
N ARG A 205 -1.95 13.40 -6.42
CA ARG A 205 -3.07 12.54 -6.79
C ARG A 205 -3.85 12.06 -5.59
N VAL A 206 -3.24 11.95 -4.41
CA VAL A 206 -3.97 11.62 -3.18
C VAL A 206 -4.93 12.76 -2.85
N ALA A 207 -4.44 14.01 -2.85
CA ALA A 207 -5.28 15.18 -2.63
C ALA A 207 -6.42 15.28 -3.67
N ASP A 208 -6.12 15.07 -4.96
CA ASP A 208 -7.13 15.11 -6.02
C ASP A 208 -8.14 13.95 -5.93
N LEU A 209 -7.64 12.72 -5.72
CA LEU A 209 -8.44 11.49 -5.64
C LEU A 209 -9.38 11.49 -4.45
N PHE A 210 -9.03 12.12 -3.34
CA PHE A 210 -9.90 12.25 -2.17
C PHE A 210 -10.59 13.62 -2.07
N ALA A 211 -10.25 14.58 -2.94
CA ALA A 211 -10.69 15.98 -2.91
C ALA A 211 -10.41 16.65 -1.56
N ILE A 212 -9.14 16.57 -1.16
CA ILE A 212 -8.62 17.24 0.03
C ILE A 212 -8.22 18.67 -0.38
N PRO A 213 -8.89 19.71 0.13
CA PRO A 213 -8.56 21.09 -0.20
C PRO A 213 -7.24 21.51 0.45
N ASP A 214 -6.53 22.42 -0.22
CA ASP A 214 -5.38 23.16 0.30
C ASP A 214 -4.21 22.28 0.82
N ARG A 215 -4.10 21.03 0.35
CA ARG A 215 -3.03 20.08 0.72
C ARG A 215 -2.50 19.33 -0.49
N GLY A 216 -1.39 18.63 -0.29
CA GLY A 216 -0.78 17.76 -1.29
C GLY A 216 0.05 18.46 -2.36
N TYR A 217 0.11 19.80 -2.38
CA TYR A 217 0.87 20.60 -3.35
C TYR A 217 1.69 21.69 -2.64
N LEU A 218 2.81 22.09 -3.25
CA LEU A 218 3.58 23.27 -2.84
C LEU A 218 3.05 24.50 -3.57
N ARG A 219 2.07 25.18 -2.97
CA ARG A 219 1.38 26.35 -3.55
C ARG A 219 1.13 27.40 -2.47
N GLU A 220 1.13 28.67 -2.86
CA GLU A 220 0.70 29.75 -1.97
C GLU A 220 -0.75 29.52 -1.52
N GLY A 221 -1.02 29.76 -0.24
CA GLY A 221 -2.33 29.52 0.39
C GLY A 221 -2.59 28.07 0.85
N TYR A 222 -1.75 27.10 0.49
CA TYR A 222 -1.88 25.72 0.95
C TYR A 222 -1.25 25.53 2.34
N TRP A 223 -1.66 24.48 3.05
CA TRP A 223 -1.02 24.08 4.30
C TRP A 223 0.45 23.72 4.08
N ALA A 224 1.31 24.20 4.97
CA ALA A 224 2.73 23.84 5.00
C ALA A 224 2.93 22.41 5.56
N ASP A 225 2.45 21.42 4.82
CA ASP A 225 2.75 20.00 5.00
C ASP A 225 3.96 19.63 4.13
N LEU A 226 5.15 19.68 4.72
CA LEU A 226 6.41 19.62 3.99
C LEU A 226 7.31 18.54 4.56
N VAL A 227 8.10 17.90 3.69
CA VAL A 227 9.15 16.98 4.10
C VAL A 227 10.48 17.42 3.49
N LEU A 228 11.51 17.48 4.32
CA LEU A 228 12.89 17.71 3.89
C LEU A 228 13.62 16.37 3.91
N VAL A 229 14.04 15.94 2.73
CA VAL A 229 14.78 14.69 2.53
C VAL A 229 16.27 15.01 2.40
N ARG A 230 17.10 14.21 3.07
CA ARG A 230 18.57 14.27 2.99
C ARG A 230 19.08 13.06 2.23
N ALA A 231 20.06 13.28 1.35
CA ALA A 231 20.79 12.20 0.70
C ALA A 231 21.79 11.56 1.67
N GLU A 232 21.89 10.24 1.63
CA GLU A 232 22.75 9.41 2.46
C GLU A 232 23.64 8.55 1.54
N PRO A 233 24.75 9.09 0.98
CA PRO A 233 25.52 8.41 -0.06
C PRO A 233 26.07 7.02 0.33
N THR A 234 26.33 6.81 1.63
CA THR A 234 26.81 5.52 2.18
C THR A 234 25.65 4.61 2.64
N GLY A 235 24.41 5.04 2.44
CA GLY A 235 23.19 4.44 2.96
C GLY A 235 23.08 4.58 4.48
N LEU A 236 21.93 5.05 4.98
CA LEU A 236 21.60 5.02 6.39
C LEU A 236 21.03 3.65 6.76
N ALA A 237 21.62 2.97 7.73
CA ALA A 237 21.09 1.70 8.21
C ALA A 237 19.72 1.92 8.87
N VAL A 238 18.77 1.03 8.58
CA VAL A 238 17.47 1.04 9.27
C VAL A 238 17.67 0.72 10.75
N ASP A 239 18.55 -0.23 11.06
CA ASP A 239 18.81 -0.67 12.43
C ASP A 239 19.49 0.39 13.31
N SER A 240 20.05 1.46 12.73
CA SER A 240 20.61 2.58 13.49
C SER A 240 19.59 3.67 13.83
N GLN A 241 18.33 3.49 13.45
CA GLN A 241 17.25 4.44 13.69
C GLN A 241 16.29 3.89 14.75
N PRO A 242 15.67 4.77 15.57
CA PRO A 242 14.61 4.33 16.46
C PRO A 242 13.40 3.87 15.65
N ILE A 243 12.77 2.75 16.05
CA ILE A 243 11.48 2.34 15.51
C ILE A 243 10.39 3.06 16.30
N LEU A 244 9.68 3.98 15.65
CA LEU A 244 8.65 4.81 16.28
C LEU A 244 7.30 4.10 16.35
N ALA A 245 7.07 3.07 15.53
CA ALA A 245 5.86 2.28 15.60
C ALA A 245 5.82 1.48 16.92
N HIS A 246 4.69 1.54 17.63
CA HIS A 246 4.51 0.87 18.92
C HIS A 246 4.79 -0.64 18.92
N CYS A 247 4.67 -1.31 17.76
CA CYS A 247 5.00 -2.73 17.64
C CYS A 247 6.51 -3.04 17.72
N GLY A 248 7.38 -2.03 17.63
CA GLY A 248 8.82 -2.16 17.91
C GLY A 248 9.65 -2.88 16.84
N TRP A 249 9.10 -3.14 15.65
CA TRP A 249 9.84 -3.79 14.55
C TRP A 249 9.49 -3.17 13.19
N THR A 250 10.30 -3.50 12.18
CA THR A 250 10.13 -3.07 10.77
C THR A 250 10.53 -4.21 9.82
N PRO A 251 9.83 -4.40 8.69
CA PRO A 251 10.23 -5.39 7.67
C PRO A 251 11.54 -5.02 6.96
N PHE A 252 12.02 -3.79 7.16
CA PHE A 252 13.25 -3.25 6.57
C PHE A 252 14.50 -3.44 7.44
N ALA A 253 14.41 -4.21 8.53
CA ALA A 253 15.57 -4.50 9.38
C ALA A 253 16.72 -5.11 8.55
N GLY A 254 17.95 -4.68 8.82
CA GLY A 254 19.15 -5.03 8.05
C GLY A 254 19.31 -4.32 6.70
N GLN A 255 18.35 -3.49 6.27
CA GLN A 255 18.47 -2.70 5.03
C GLN A 255 19.16 -1.35 5.28
N ARG A 256 19.59 -0.72 4.18
CA ARG A 256 20.16 0.63 4.17
C ARG A 256 19.45 1.47 3.10
N PHE A 257 19.08 2.70 3.44
CA PHE A 257 18.43 3.63 2.49
C PHE A 257 19.38 4.78 2.12
N ARG A 258 19.44 5.13 0.83
CA ARG A 258 20.23 6.25 0.28
C ARG A 258 19.61 7.62 0.56
N HIS A 259 18.47 7.66 1.26
CA HIS A 259 17.80 8.86 1.67
C HIS A 259 17.22 8.72 3.07
N SER A 260 17.16 9.83 3.80
CA SER A 260 16.55 9.92 5.14
C SER A 260 15.65 11.14 5.24
N VAL A 261 14.70 11.12 6.18
CA VAL A 261 13.84 12.28 6.48
C VAL A 261 14.55 13.16 7.51
N SER A 262 15.02 14.32 7.08
CA SER A 262 15.68 15.30 7.95
C SER A 262 14.68 16.12 8.74
N SER A 263 13.54 16.49 8.14
CA SER A 263 12.50 17.26 8.83
C SER A 263 11.12 17.01 8.22
N THR A 264 10.09 17.13 9.06
CA THR A 264 8.69 17.09 8.64
C THR A 264 7.96 18.26 9.28
N LEU A 265 7.27 19.05 8.47
CA LEU A 265 6.33 20.07 8.91
C LEU A 265 4.91 19.57 8.66
N VAL A 266 4.03 19.77 9.63
CA VAL A 266 2.60 19.43 9.54
C VAL A 266 1.81 20.69 9.83
N SER A 267 1.05 21.16 8.84
CA SER A 267 0.25 22.39 8.94
C SER A 267 1.05 23.59 9.46
N GLY A 268 2.33 23.71 9.02
CA GLY A 268 3.25 24.78 9.43
C GLY A 268 3.98 24.56 10.76
N GLN A 269 3.69 23.48 11.49
CA GLN A 269 4.36 23.14 12.75
C GLN A 269 5.48 22.12 12.50
N LEU A 270 6.61 22.26 13.18
CA LEU A 270 7.70 21.29 13.10
C LEU A 270 7.31 20.03 13.89
N ALA A 271 7.12 18.92 13.18
CA ALA A 271 6.75 17.63 13.78
C ALA A 271 7.97 16.72 14.03
N TRP A 272 8.96 16.79 13.13
CA TRP A 272 10.19 16.01 13.18
C TRP A 272 11.37 16.86 12.72
N HIS A 273 12.49 16.79 13.42
CA HIS A 273 13.73 17.41 13.00
C HIS A 273 14.95 16.64 13.51
N GLN A 274 15.84 16.22 12.61
CA GLN A 274 17.16 15.65 12.94
C GLN A 274 17.12 14.54 14.00
N GLY A 275 16.23 13.55 13.85
CA GLY A 275 16.14 12.43 14.77
C GLY A 275 15.23 12.65 15.98
N ARG A 276 14.64 13.84 16.13
CA ARG A 276 13.76 14.20 17.25
C ARG A 276 12.32 14.42 16.80
N LEU A 277 11.40 13.77 17.51
CA LEU A 277 9.95 14.02 17.42
C LEU A 277 9.56 15.21 18.32
N TYR A 278 8.61 16.02 17.86
CA TYR A 278 8.04 17.13 18.61
C TYR A 278 6.58 16.83 18.94
N ASP A 279 6.33 16.38 20.17
CA ASP A 279 5.02 15.83 20.59
C ASP A 279 3.90 16.88 20.66
N ASP A 280 4.26 18.16 20.76
CA ASP A 280 3.30 19.27 20.78
C ASP A 280 2.70 19.57 19.39
N CYS A 281 3.28 18.99 18.32
CA CYS A 281 2.77 19.18 16.96
C CYS A 281 1.41 18.49 16.80
N GLN A 282 0.36 19.28 16.56
CA GLN A 282 -0.99 18.76 16.31
C GLN A 282 -1.38 18.95 14.84
N GLY A 283 -1.72 17.83 14.18
CA GLY A 283 -2.32 17.87 12.85
C GLY A 283 -3.74 18.44 12.89
N LEU A 284 -4.22 18.89 11.73
CA LEU A 284 -5.61 19.32 11.58
C LEU A 284 -6.42 18.23 10.87
N PRO A 285 -7.71 18.04 11.21
CA PRO A 285 -8.57 17.12 10.49
C PRO A 285 -8.61 17.46 8.99
N LEU A 286 -8.50 16.44 8.15
CA LEU A 286 -8.71 16.60 6.71
C LEU A 286 -10.18 16.95 6.46
N ARG A 287 -10.39 17.89 5.53
CA ARG A 287 -11.70 18.18 4.95
C ARG A 287 -11.78 17.53 3.58
N PHE A 288 -12.99 17.21 3.13
CA PHE A 288 -13.23 16.61 1.82
C PHE A 288 -14.37 17.39 1.14
N THR A 289 -14.17 17.86 -0.09
CA THR A 289 -15.10 18.77 -0.78
C THR A 289 -16.07 18.04 -1.73
N ARG A 290 -16.61 16.90 -1.30
CA ARG A 290 -17.47 16.02 -2.11
C ARG A 290 -18.86 15.84 -1.55
#